data_AF-A0A9D0N4E6-F1
#
_entry.id   AF-A0A9D0N4E6-F1
#
_cell.length_a   1.000
_cell.length_b   1.000
_cell.length_c   1.000
_cell.angle_alpha   90.00
_cell.angle_beta   90.00
_cell.angle_gamma   90.00
#
_symmetry.space_group_name_H-M   'P 1'
#
loop_
_entity.id
_entity.type
_entity.pdbx_description
1 polymer ?
#
loop_
_entity_poly.entity_id
_entity_poly.type
_entity_poly.pdbx_seq_one_letter_code
_entity_poly.pdbx_strand_id
1 'polypeptide(L)'
;MGGKIDTDSDEHIKKLIITYKNNDTAIIEHKYCDIYNFEYIYSTTKNPASLKKEDVIKRITKGFKQSKIKPAFRIKLDKIISQALNKHGYSTKESFSIGLPVDQVIYHDNIEYGLEYTPGKNGVAASTLIFYMSIGGNE
;
A
#
# COMPACT_ATOMS: atom_id res chain seq x y z
N MET A 1 -9.48 11.90 -15.08
CA MET A 1 -8.17 12.33 -15.62
C MET A 1 -7.52 11.10 -16.22
N GLY A 2 -7.48 11.01 -17.55
CA GLY A 2 -6.82 9.91 -18.26
C GLY A 2 -5.33 10.17 -18.32
N GLY A 3 -4.53 9.25 -17.80
CA GLY A 3 -3.08 9.26 -17.99
C GLY A 3 -2.76 9.05 -19.47
N LYS A 4 -1.76 9.78 -19.99
CA LYS A 4 -1.22 9.54 -21.34
C LYS A 4 -0.68 8.11 -21.37
N ILE A 5 -1.11 7.33 -22.36
CA ILE A 5 -0.55 6.03 -22.67
C ILE A 5 0.77 6.30 -23.38
N ASP A 6 1.88 5.93 -22.75
CA ASP A 6 3.18 5.88 -23.42
C ASP A 6 3.19 4.66 -24.35
N THR A 7 3.29 4.90 -25.65
CA THR A 7 3.21 3.85 -26.67
C THR A 7 4.47 3.01 -26.78
N ASP A 8 5.57 3.45 -26.14
CA ASP A 8 6.87 2.79 -26.17
C ASP A 8 7.15 2.00 -24.87
N SER A 9 6.18 1.98 -23.94
CA SER A 9 6.28 1.26 -22.68
C SER A 9 5.68 -0.14 -22.78
N ASP A 10 6.48 -1.17 -22.48
CA ASP A 10 6.02 -2.54 -22.27
C ASP A 10 5.31 -2.71 -20.90
N GLU A 11 5.09 -1.61 -20.16
CA GLU A 11 4.42 -1.66 -18.86
C GLU A 11 2.93 -1.99 -19.00
N HIS A 12 2.54 -3.14 -18.46
CA HIS A 12 1.16 -3.55 -18.36
C HIS A 12 0.57 -3.17 -17.00
N ILE A 13 -0.51 -2.38 -16.98
CA ILE A 13 -1.17 -1.96 -15.74
C ILE A 13 -2.55 -2.62 -15.61
N LYS A 14 -2.80 -3.29 -14.48
CA LYS A 14 -4.13 -3.76 -14.06
C LYS A 14 -4.60 -2.99 -12.83
N LYS A 15 -5.70 -2.25 -12.97
CA LYS A 15 -6.31 -1.45 -11.89
C LYS A 15 -7.71 -1.94 -11.56
N LEU A 16 -8.01 -2.10 -10.28
CA LEU A 16 -9.34 -2.34 -9.75
C LEU A 16 -9.70 -1.25 -8.74
N ILE A 17 -10.83 -0.57 -8.96
CA ILE A 17 -11.36 0.44 -8.05
C ILE A 17 -12.58 -0.15 -7.33
N ILE A 18 -12.59 -0.05 -6.00
CA ILE A 18 -13.65 -0.55 -5.13
C ILE A 18 -14.22 0.63 -4.35
N THR A 19 -15.52 0.86 -4.45
CA THR A 19 -16.25 1.80 -3.57
C THR A 19 -17.04 0.99 -2.55
N TYR A 20 -16.76 1.22 -1.26
CA TYR A 20 -17.44 0.56 -0.17
C TYR A 20 -18.77 1.25 0.17
N LYS A 21 -19.67 0.55 0.88
CA LYS A 21 -20.99 1.09 1.28
C LYS A 21 -20.92 2.39 2.10
N ASN A 22 -19.79 2.63 2.76
CA ASN A 22 -19.52 3.83 3.55
C ASN A 22 -18.79 4.92 2.76
N ASN A 23 -18.81 4.86 1.43
CA ASN A 23 -18.15 5.76 0.48
C ASN A 23 -16.62 5.82 0.55
N ASP A 24 -15.99 5.01 1.40
CA ASP A 24 -14.55 4.81 1.30
C ASP A 24 -14.22 4.15 -0.05
N THR A 25 -13.00 4.38 -0.53
CA THR A 25 -12.52 3.78 -1.77
C THR A 25 -11.24 2.99 -1.53
N ALA A 26 -11.05 1.94 -2.32
CA ALA A 26 -9.76 1.27 -2.46
C ALA A 26 -9.40 1.14 -3.93
N ILE A 27 -8.12 1.33 -4.24
CA ILE A 27 -7.53 1.10 -5.55
C ILE A 27 -6.49 0.01 -5.37
N ILE A 28 -6.60 -1.05 -6.17
CA ILE A 28 -5.60 -2.10 -6.28
C ILE A 28 -4.98 -1.93 -7.65
N GLU A 29 -3.68 -1.71 -7.69
CA GLU A 29 -2.92 -1.55 -8.93
C GLU A 29 -1.80 -2.57 -8.99
N HIS A 30 -1.67 -3.20 -10.14
CA HIS A 30 -0.54 -4.04 -10.52
C HIS A 30 0.10 -3.45 -11.75
N LYS A 31 1.41 -3.19 -11.71
CA LYS A 31 2.21 -2.83 -12.88
C LYS A 31 3.20 -3.95 -13.17
N TYR A 32 3.31 -4.33 -14.43
CA TYR A 32 4.20 -5.40 -14.89
C TYR A 32 5.10 -4.87 -15.99
N CYS A 33 6.40 -4.90 -15.77
CA CYS A 33 7.44 -4.70 -16.79
C CYS A 33 8.63 -5.60 -16.40
N ASP A 34 9.86 -5.10 -16.45
CA ASP A 34 11.05 -5.75 -15.87
C ASP A 34 10.94 -5.95 -14.35
N ILE A 35 10.09 -5.15 -13.70
CA ILE A 35 9.75 -5.25 -12.28
C ILE A 35 8.26 -5.43 -12.09
N TYR A 36 7.88 -6.09 -11.00
CA TYR A 36 6.50 -6.18 -10.55
C TYR A 36 6.24 -5.16 -9.46
N ASN A 37 5.34 -4.21 -9.73
CA ASN A 37 4.86 -3.27 -8.71
C ASN A 37 3.42 -3.59 -8.33
N PHE A 38 3.17 -3.56 -7.03
CA PHE A 38 1.86 -3.70 -6.43
C PHE A 38 1.58 -2.52 -5.51
N GLU A 39 0.45 -1.85 -5.72
CA GLU A 39 -0.03 -0.79 -4.85
C GLU A 39 -1.46 -1.10 -4.38
N TYR A 40 -1.67 -0.93 -3.08
CA TYR A 40 -2.98 -0.89 -2.46
C TYR A 40 -3.17 0.49 -1.83
N ILE A 41 -4.04 1.29 -2.44
CA ILE A 41 -4.38 2.63 -1.98
C ILE A 41 -5.77 2.56 -1.36
N TYR A 42 -5.92 2.98 -0.12
CA TYR A 42 -7.19 3.04 0.59
C TYR A 42 -7.45 4.47 1.06
N SER A 43 -8.56 5.04 0.61
CA SER A 43 -8.97 6.40 0.95
C SER A 43 -10.27 6.35 1.74
N THR A 44 -10.29 7.01 2.90
CA THR A 44 -11.50 7.10 3.73
C THR A 44 -12.19 8.44 3.55
N THR A 45 -13.51 8.44 3.64
CA THR A 45 -14.34 9.65 3.70
C THR A 45 -14.63 10.10 5.13
N LYS A 46 -14.32 9.27 6.13
CA LYS A 46 -14.55 9.54 7.55
C LYS A 46 -13.38 10.28 8.16
N ASN A 47 -13.64 11.08 9.21
CA ASN A 47 -12.62 11.84 9.92
C ASN A 47 -11.35 11.01 10.17
N PRO A 48 -10.17 11.45 9.69
CA PRO A 48 -8.92 10.69 9.80
C PRO A 48 -8.55 10.35 11.24
N ALA A 49 -8.96 11.15 12.22
CA ALA A 49 -8.77 10.89 13.65
C ALA A 49 -9.45 9.60 14.14
N SER A 50 -10.38 9.03 13.36
CA SER A 50 -11.08 7.79 13.69
C SER A 50 -10.36 6.52 13.19
N LEU A 51 -9.31 6.65 12.37
CA LEU A 51 -8.59 5.51 11.82
C LEU A 51 -7.64 4.95 12.88
N LYS A 52 -8.00 3.82 13.49
CA LYS A 52 -7.14 3.16 14.47
C LYS A 52 -6.00 2.41 13.78
N LYS A 53 -4.88 2.26 14.48
CA LYS A 53 -3.73 1.48 14.01
C LYS A 53 -4.13 0.05 13.61
N GLU A 54 -5.03 -0.58 14.37
CA GLU A 54 -5.51 -1.93 14.09
C GLU A 54 -6.32 -2.00 12.79
N ASP A 55 -7.07 -0.93 12.48
CA ASP A 55 -7.81 -0.82 11.22
C ASP A 55 -6.86 -0.64 10.03
N VAL A 56 -5.81 0.16 10.18
CA VAL A 56 -4.72 0.31 9.19
C VAL A 56 -4.11 -1.06 8.87
N ILE A 57 -3.66 -1.79 9.89
CA ILE A 57 -3.07 -3.12 9.76
C ILE A 57 -4.03 -4.08 9.03
N LYS A 58 -5.29 -4.12 9.46
CA LYS A 58 -6.31 -5.00 8.88
C LYS A 58 -6.59 -4.68 7.41
N ARG A 59 -6.65 -3.39 7.05
CA ARG A 59 -6.92 -2.96 5.67
C ARG A 59 -5.76 -3.29 4.75
N ILE A 60 -4.53 -2.96 5.14
CA ILE A 60 -3.34 -3.27 4.35
C ILE A 60 -3.20 -4.79 4.17
N THR A 61 -3.29 -5.57 5.25
CA THR A 61 -3.13 -7.02 5.13
C THR A 61 -4.25 -7.67 4.30
N LYS A 62 -5.46 -7.11 4.31
CA LYS A 62 -6.53 -7.52 3.38
C LYS A 62 -6.23 -7.11 1.93
N GLY A 63 -5.72 -5.89 1.72
CA GLY A 63 -5.29 -5.39 0.41
C GLY A 63 -4.17 -6.24 -0.19
N PHE A 64 -3.13 -6.53 0.60
CA PHE A 64 -2.01 -7.39 0.22
C PHE A 64 -2.44 -8.78 -0.26
N LYS A 65 -3.54 -9.35 0.24
CA LYS A 65 -4.05 -10.63 -0.27
C LYS A 65 -4.46 -10.60 -1.75
N GLN A 66 -4.70 -9.40 -2.30
CA GLN A 66 -5.00 -9.16 -3.71
C GLN A 66 -3.74 -9.06 -4.58
N SER A 67 -2.54 -8.98 -3.98
CA SER A 67 -1.28 -9.09 -4.72
C SER A 67 -1.25 -10.38 -5.53
N LYS A 68 -0.66 -10.30 -6.72
CA LYS A 68 -0.49 -11.46 -7.61
C LYS A 68 0.75 -12.25 -7.23
N ILE A 69 1.81 -11.56 -6.82
CA ILE A 69 3.00 -12.17 -6.24
C ILE A 69 2.92 -12.05 -4.73
N LYS A 70 3.09 -13.18 -4.02
CA LYS A 70 2.99 -13.27 -2.56
C LYS A 70 4.30 -13.80 -2.00
N PRO A 71 5.24 -12.92 -1.63
CA PRO A 71 6.43 -13.35 -0.91
C PRO A 71 6.03 -14.01 0.42
N ALA A 72 6.86 -14.97 0.85
CA ALA A 72 6.75 -15.52 2.19
C ALA A 72 7.40 -14.55 3.20
N PHE A 73 6.92 -14.55 4.43
CA PHE A 73 7.49 -13.74 5.50
C PHE A 73 7.86 -14.61 6.70
N ARG A 74 9.01 -14.34 7.32
CA ARG A 74 9.48 -15.03 8.54
C ARG A 74 8.51 -14.87 9.70
N ILE A 75 7.88 -13.70 9.79
CA ILE A 75 6.77 -13.41 10.69
C ILE A 75 5.59 -12.87 9.89
N LYS A 76 4.38 -12.97 10.42
CA LYS A 76 3.18 -12.49 9.72
C LYS A 76 3.26 -10.99 9.40
N LEU A 77 2.80 -10.60 8.21
CA LEU A 77 2.82 -9.21 7.73
C LEU A 77 2.11 -8.22 8.68
N ASP A 78 1.05 -8.64 9.37
CA ASP A 78 0.38 -7.81 10.39
C ASP A 78 1.31 -7.42 11.54
N LYS A 79 2.17 -8.35 11.99
CA LYS A 79 3.19 -8.10 13.02
C LYS A 79 4.28 -7.16 12.51
N ILE A 80 4.76 -7.35 11.29
CA ILE A 80 5.77 -6.47 10.66
C ILE A 80 5.25 -5.02 10.64
N ILE A 81 4.03 -4.84 10.14
CA ILE A 81 3.39 -3.52 10.05
C ILE A 81 3.18 -2.93 11.45
N SER A 82 2.68 -3.73 12.40
CA SER A 82 2.45 -3.27 13.77
C SER A 82 3.74 -2.77 14.43
N GLN A 83 4.84 -3.51 14.29
CA GLN A 83 6.14 -3.13 14.82
C GLN A 83 6.66 -1.85 14.18
N ALA A 84 6.55 -1.71 12.86
CA ALA A 84 6.96 -0.50 12.15
C ALA A 84 6.15 0.72 12.59
N LEU A 85 4.81 0.61 12.64
CA LEU A 85 3.93 1.70 13.08
C LEU A 85 4.19 2.11 14.54
N ASN A 86 4.51 1.16 15.42
CA ASN A 86 4.89 1.47 16.81
C ASN A 86 6.24 2.20 16.88
N LYS A 87 7.24 1.71 16.13
CA LYS A 87 8.58 2.30 16.10
C LYS A 87 8.54 3.75 15.58
N HIS A 88 7.69 4.03 14.61
CA HIS A 88 7.54 5.36 14.01
C HIS A 88 6.51 6.26 14.69
N GLY A 89 5.88 5.81 15.79
CA GLY A 89 4.94 6.63 16.56
C GLY A 89 3.67 7.00 15.79
N TYR A 90 2.96 5.98 15.26
CA TYR A 90 1.74 6.17 14.45
C TYR A 90 0.82 7.28 14.95
N SER A 91 0.54 8.23 14.05
CA SER A 91 -0.35 9.36 14.27
C SER A 91 -1.20 9.59 13.03
N THR A 92 -2.49 9.86 13.23
CA THR A 92 -3.41 10.26 12.14
C THR A 92 -3.34 11.75 11.82
N LYS A 93 -2.52 12.50 12.55
CA LYS A 93 -2.41 13.97 12.39
C LYS A 93 -1.33 14.37 11.39
N GLU A 94 -0.34 13.51 11.19
CA GLU A 94 0.84 13.79 10.39
C GLU A 94 0.99 12.73 9.30
N SER A 95 1.54 13.13 8.16
CA SER A 95 1.90 12.19 7.11
C SER A 95 3.08 11.33 7.56
N PHE A 96 3.15 10.09 7.07
CA PHE A 96 4.35 9.27 7.18
C PHE A 96 4.59 8.48 5.90
N SER A 97 5.85 8.14 5.65
CA SER A 97 6.27 7.13 4.68
C SER A 97 7.34 6.28 5.36
N ILE A 98 7.11 4.97 5.41
CA ILE A 98 7.95 4.00 6.14
C ILE A 98 8.27 2.80 5.25
N GLY A 99 9.55 2.54 5.07
CA GLY A 99 10.03 1.27 4.52
C GLY A 99 9.86 0.15 5.55
N LEU A 100 9.43 -1.03 5.09
CA LEU A 100 9.30 -2.21 5.92
C LEU A 100 10.57 -3.10 5.84
N PRO A 101 10.87 -3.85 6.92
CA PRO A 101 12.13 -4.59 7.03
C PRO A 101 12.22 -5.77 6.04
N VAL A 102 13.10 -5.64 5.03
CA VAL A 102 13.31 -6.64 3.96
C VAL A 102 13.90 -7.96 4.47
N ASP A 103 14.62 -7.95 5.60
CA ASP A 103 15.17 -9.16 6.25
C ASP A 103 14.08 -10.13 6.75
N GLN A 104 12.83 -9.66 6.83
CA GLN A 104 11.66 -10.48 7.17
C GLN A 104 11.05 -11.18 5.96
N VAL A 105 11.48 -10.85 4.74
CA VAL A 105 10.98 -11.43 3.50
C VAL A 105 11.81 -12.66 3.12
N ILE A 106 11.12 -13.69 2.63
CA ILE A 106 11.71 -14.87 2.02
C ILE A 106 11.26 -14.87 0.56
N TYR A 107 12.11 -14.33 -0.31
CA TYR A 107 11.91 -14.25 -1.75
C TYR A 107 13.26 -14.32 -2.48
N HIS A 108 13.26 -14.70 -3.76
CA HIS A 108 14.48 -14.92 -4.54
C HIS A 108 14.99 -13.65 -5.21
N ASP A 109 14.10 -12.70 -5.51
CA ASP A 109 14.44 -11.41 -6.09
C ASP A 109 14.51 -10.31 -5.03
N ASN A 110 15.08 -9.18 -5.43
CA ASN A 110 15.03 -7.93 -4.70
C ASN A 110 13.58 -7.53 -4.40
N ILE A 111 13.36 -7.04 -3.18
CA ILE A 111 12.05 -6.58 -2.74
C ILE A 111 12.17 -5.28 -1.95
N GLU A 112 11.33 -4.33 -2.32
CA GLU A 112 11.09 -3.11 -1.56
C GLU A 112 9.61 -3.01 -1.26
N TYR A 113 9.25 -2.66 -0.02
CA TYR A 113 7.86 -2.51 0.36
C TYR A 113 7.72 -1.60 1.56
N GLY A 114 6.58 -0.92 1.63
CA GLY A 114 6.41 0.16 2.58
C GLY A 114 4.97 0.60 2.74
N LEU A 115 4.79 1.54 3.65
CA LEU A 115 3.51 2.16 3.95
C LEU A 115 3.62 3.65 3.87
N GLU A 116 2.61 4.27 3.31
CA GLU A 116 2.45 5.71 3.36
C GLU A 116 1.08 6.07 3.91
N TYR A 117 1.03 7.18 4.63
CA TYR A 117 -0.20 7.76 5.11
C TYR A 117 -0.17 9.25 4.87
N THR A 118 -1.27 9.76 4.33
CA THR A 118 -1.49 11.18 4.14
C THR A 118 -2.84 11.55 4.73
N PRO A 119 -2.90 12.40 5.77
CA PRO A 119 -4.15 12.99 6.22
C PRO A 119 -4.70 13.90 5.10
N GLY A 120 -6.00 13.83 4.87
CA GLY A 120 -6.65 14.60 3.82
C GLY A 120 -6.62 16.10 4.12
N LYS A 121 -6.37 16.91 3.09
CA LYS A 121 -6.61 18.36 3.12
C LYS A 121 -7.72 18.67 2.12
N ASN A 122 -8.84 19.20 2.60
CA ASN A 122 -9.93 19.77 1.80
C ASN A 122 -10.63 18.83 0.79
N GLY A 123 -11.43 17.89 1.30
CA GLY A 123 -12.70 17.51 0.65
C GLY A 123 -12.72 16.33 -0.33
N VAL A 124 -11.57 15.80 -0.79
CA VAL A 124 -11.57 14.63 -1.72
C VAL A 124 -11.53 13.29 -0.96
N ALA A 125 -10.66 13.18 0.02
CA ALA A 125 -10.61 12.10 0.98
C ALA A 125 -10.21 12.68 2.33
N ALA A 126 -10.70 12.07 3.40
CA ALA A 126 -10.40 12.46 4.76
C ALA A 126 -9.02 11.94 5.21
N SER A 127 -8.57 10.81 4.67
CA SER A 127 -7.14 10.41 4.61
C SER A 127 -6.93 9.31 3.59
N THR A 128 -5.68 9.11 3.20
CA THR A 128 -5.23 8.05 2.30
C THR A 128 -4.12 7.23 2.96
N LEU A 129 -4.22 5.91 2.81
CA LEU A 129 -3.24 4.92 3.23
C LEU A 129 -2.78 4.15 2.00
N ILE A 130 -1.48 4.02 1.82
CA ILE A 130 -0.87 3.32 0.70
C ILE A 130 0.00 2.20 1.26
N PHE A 131 -0.14 1.01 0.70
CA PHE A 131 0.86 -0.04 0.79
C PHE A 131 1.42 -0.24 -0.61
N TYR A 132 2.74 -0.21 -0.73
CA TYR A 132 3.43 -0.52 -1.98
C TYR A 132 4.37 -1.70 -1.78
N MET A 133 4.60 -2.42 -2.87
CA MET A 133 5.58 -3.49 -2.97
C MET A 133 6.14 -3.55 -4.39
N SER A 134 7.46 -3.47 -4.52
CA SER A 134 8.21 -3.66 -5.76
C SER A 134 9.03 -4.95 -5.65
N ILE A 135 9.03 -5.76 -6.70
CA ILE A 135 9.77 -7.02 -6.78
C ILE A 135 10.54 -7.03 -8.11
N GLY A 136 11.83 -7.34 -8.03
CA GLY A 136 12.75 -7.33 -9.17
C GLY A 136 13.60 -6.06 -9.24
N GLY A 137 14.34 -5.91 -10.35
CA GLY A 137 15.33 -4.86 -10.54
C GLY A 137 16.74 -5.32 -10.19
N ASN A 138 17.74 -4.78 -10.88
CA ASN A 138 19.15 -5.07 -10.58
C ASN A 138 19.57 -4.26 -9.33
N GLU A 139 20.36 -4.89 -8.45
CA GLU A 139 21.10 -4.17 -7.40
C GLU A 139 22.11 -3.18 -7.99
#